data_AF-A0A8C9UGH2-F1
#
_entry.id   AF-A0A8C9UGH2-F1
#
_cell.length_a   1.000
_cell.length_b   1.000
_cell.length_c   1.000
_cell.angle_alpha   90.00
_cell.angle_beta   90.00
_cell.angle_gamma   90.00
#
_symmetry.space_group_name_H-M   'P 1'
#
loop_
_entity.id
_entity.type
_entity.pdbx_description
1 polymer ?
#
loop_
_entity_poly.entity_id
_entity_poly.type
_entity_poly.pdbx_seq_one_letter_code
_entity_poly.pdbx_strand_id
1 'polypeptide(L)'
;MIKNAQKDDVSVQFLERKMNASVRLPSGEDFNLKLDLLHSIVPEQSTFKVLSTKVEIKMKKPEAVRWEKLEGQGDSPKLKQFTPDTQHLYPSSSHYTRNWDKLVVEIKEEEKNEKLEGDAALNKLFQQIYSDGTDEVKRAMNKSFMESGGTVLSTNWSDVGKRKVEVNPPDDVEWKKF
;
A
#
# COMPACT_ATOMS: atom_id res chain seq x y z
N MET A 1 -8.83 -24.42 -25.92
CA MET A 1 -8.28 -24.59 -24.55
C MET A 1 -7.99 -26.07 -24.36
N ILE A 2 -6.74 -26.43 -24.07
CA ILE A 2 -6.34 -27.81 -23.81
C ILE A 2 -6.68 -28.13 -22.36
N LYS A 3 -7.67 -29.00 -22.12
CA LYS A 3 -8.05 -29.45 -20.78
C LYS A 3 -7.58 -30.89 -20.59
N ASN A 4 -7.01 -31.19 -19.43
CA ASN A 4 -6.64 -32.56 -19.01
C ASN A 4 -5.51 -33.23 -19.82
N ALA A 5 -4.46 -32.47 -20.20
CA ALA A 5 -3.24 -33.07 -20.76
C ALA A 5 -2.34 -33.60 -19.63
N GLN A 6 -1.92 -34.87 -19.71
CA GLN A 6 -0.94 -35.43 -18.78
C GLN A 6 0.48 -34.97 -19.14
N LYS A 7 1.41 -35.01 -18.17
CA LYS A 7 2.79 -34.55 -18.36
C LYS A 7 3.52 -35.39 -19.42
N ASP A 8 3.19 -36.66 -19.54
CA ASP A 8 3.76 -37.61 -20.51
C ASP A 8 3.27 -37.38 -21.95
N ASP A 9 2.11 -36.74 -22.12
CA ASP A 9 1.49 -36.48 -23.43
C ASP A 9 1.95 -35.15 -24.07
N VAL A 10 2.80 -34.39 -23.36
CA VAL A 10 3.31 -33.08 -23.78
C VAL A 10 4.80 -33.18 -24.05
N SER A 11 5.18 -33.01 -25.31
CA SER A 11 6.58 -32.91 -25.73
C SER A 11 6.87 -31.51 -26.23
N VAL A 12 7.83 -30.83 -25.61
CA VAL A 12 8.28 -29.49 -25.97
C VAL A 12 9.75 -29.54 -26.33
N GLN A 13 10.08 -29.15 -27.55
CA GLN A 13 11.43 -29.01 -28.05
C GLN A 13 11.78 -27.53 -28.19
N PHE A 14 12.82 -27.11 -27.49
CA PHE A 14 13.38 -25.77 -27.59
C PHE A 14 14.60 -25.82 -28.52
N LEU A 15 14.58 -25.03 -29.59
CA LEU A 15 15.74 -24.75 -30.44
C LEU A 15 16.11 -23.27 -30.29
N GLU A 16 17.31 -22.90 -30.73
CA GLU A 16 17.81 -21.52 -30.56
C GLU A 16 16.85 -20.46 -31.09
N ARG A 17 16.21 -20.66 -32.24
CA ARG A 17 15.27 -19.71 -32.85
C ARG A 17 13.89 -20.30 -33.15
N LYS A 18 13.59 -21.49 -32.64
CA LYS A 18 12.32 -22.17 -32.91
C LYS A 18 11.87 -22.90 -31.66
N MET A 19 10.57 -23.01 -31.46
CA MET A 19 10.06 -23.98 -30.50
C MET A 19 8.92 -24.77 -31.11
N ASN A 20 8.93 -26.06 -30.80
CA ASN A 20 7.91 -27.00 -31.22
C ASN A 20 7.29 -27.60 -29.96
N ALA A 21 5.98 -27.44 -29.79
CA ALA A 21 5.23 -28.10 -28.72
C ALA A 21 4.18 -29.00 -29.35
N SER A 22 4.26 -30.29 -29.06
CA SER A 22 3.25 -31.28 -29.42
C SER A 22 2.52 -31.75 -28.17
N VAL A 23 1.20 -31.71 -28.21
CA VAL A 23 0.34 -32.17 -27.13
C VAL A 23 -0.65 -33.19 -27.68
N ARG A 24 -0.61 -34.41 -27.15
CA ARG A 24 -1.61 -35.43 -27.46
C ARG A 24 -2.83 -35.20 -26.59
N LEU A 25 -3.97 -34.93 -27.20
CA LEU A 25 -5.22 -34.75 -26.47
C LEU A 25 -5.92 -36.09 -26.27
N PRO A 26 -6.62 -36.28 -25.13
CA PRO A 26 -7.46 -37.45 -24.92
C PRO A 26 -8.65 -37.52 -25.89
N SER A 27 -8.94 -36.43 -26.62
CA SER A 27 -9.95 -36.37 -27.68
C SER A 27 -9.48 -36.97 -29.02
N GLY A 28 -8.23 -37.44 -29.12
CA GLY A 28 -7.68 -38.10 -30.31
C GLY A 28 -7.09 -37.16 -31.36
N GLU A 29 -7.12 -35.85 -31.15
CA GLU A 29 -6.46 -34.87 -32.02
C GLU A 29 -5.11 -34.44 -31.42
N ASP A 30 -4.03 -34.64 -32.18
CA ASP A 30 -2.71 -34.17 -31.81
C ASP A 30 -2.59 -32.68 -32.11
N PHE A 31 -2.38 -31.87 -31.07
CA PHE A 31 -2.14 -30.44 -31.24
C PHE A 31 -0.65 -30.18 -31.41
N ASN A 32 -0.24 -29.60 -32.54
CA ASN A 32 1.14 -29.22 -32.78
C ASN A 32 1.27 -27.71 -32.95
N LEU A 33 2.06 -27.09 -32.07
CA LEU A 33 2.39 -25.68 -32.09
C LEU A 33 3.85 -25.54 -32.54
N LYS A 34 4.08 -24.88 -33.66
CA LYS A 34 5.42 -24.51 -34.15
C LYS A 34 5.51 -23.00 -34.15
N LEU A 35 6.42 -22.44 -33.35
CA LEU A 35 6.65 -21.00 -33.30
C LEU A 35 8.08 -20.72 -33.77
N ASP A 36 8.20 -19.87 -34.79
CA ASP A 36 9.47 -19.33 -35.28
C ASP A 36 9.78 -18.05 -34.51
N LEU A 37 10.76 -18.13 -33.60
CA LEU A 37 11.11 -17.05 -32.69
C LEU A 37 11.96 -16.01 -33.42
N LEU A 38 11.61 -14.73 -33.24
CA LEU A 38 12.35 -13.61 -33.82
C LEU A 38 13.78 -13.51 -33.24
N HIS A 39 13.92 -13.84 -31.96
CA HIS A 39 15.17 -13.73 -31.22
C HIS A 39 15.64 -15.12 -30.75
N SER A 40 16.95 -15.25 -30.52
CA SER A 40 17.49 -16.48 -29.95
C SER A 40 17.02 -16.68 -28.50
N ILE A 41 16.86 -17.93 -28.09
CA ILE A 41 16.61 -18.36 -26.70
C ILE A 41 17.73 -19.25 -26.22
N VAL A 42 17.87 -19.40 -24.90
CA VAL A 42 18.75 -20.40 -24.27
C VAL A 42 17.91 -21.65 -23.98
N PRO A 43 18.02 -22.72 -24.79
CA PRO A 43 17.18 -23.91 -24.63
C PRO A 43 17.38 -24.58 -23.27
N GLU A 44 18.62 -24.61 -22.78
CA GLU A 44 19.00 -25.26 -21.52
C GLU A 44 18.34 -24.66 -20.28
N GLN A 45 18.00 -23.37 -20.33
CA GLN A 45 17.37 -22.65 -19.21
C GLN A 45 15.88 -22.41 -19.46
N SER A 46 15.33 -22.99 -20.53
CA SER A 46 13.90 -22.93 -20.86
C SER A 46 13.18 -24.12 -20.22
N THR A 47 11.98 -23.89 -19.70
CA THR A 47 11.22 -24.90 -18.95
C THR A 47 9.75 -24.86 -19.35
N PHE A 48 9.05 -25.98 -19.24
CA PHE A 48 7.62 -26.06 -19.44
C PHE A 48 6.94 -26.67 -18.22
N LYS A 49 5.72 -26.22 -17.93
CA LYS A 49 4.88 -26.74 -16.86
C LYS A 49 3.52 -27.08 -17.42
N VAL A 50 3.08 -28.32 -17.19
CA VAL A 50 1.76 -28.79 -17.58
C VAL A 50 0.82 -28.60 -16.40
N LEU A 51 -0.22 -27.78 -16.57
CA LEU A 51 -1.32 -27.60 -15.62
C LEU A 51 -2.58 -28.28 -16.17
N SER A 52 -3.57 -28.48 -15.31
CA SER A 52 -4.84 -29.14 -15.69
C SER A 52 -5.63 -28.41 -16.77
N THR A 53 -5.46 -27.08 -16.88
CA THR A 53 -6.22 -26.21 -17.79
C THR A 53 -5.40 -25.59 -18.92
N LYS A 54 -4.06 -25.64 -18.84
CA LYS A 54 -3.13 -25.03 -19.80
C LYS A 54 -1.72 -25.61 -19.68
N VAL A 55 -0.92 -25.45 -20.72
CA VAL A 55 0.52 -25.69 -20.70
C VAL A 55 1.22 -24.33 -20.68
N GLU A 56 2.06 -24.10 -19.67
CA GLU A 56 2.89 -22.90 -19.56
C GLU A 56 4.29 -23.19 -20.08
N ILE A 57 4.74 -22.38 -21.05
CA ILE A 57 6.07 -22.50 -21.65
C ILE A 57 6.86 -21.25 -21.27
N LYS A 58 7.98 -21.44 -20.57
CA LYS A 58 8.87 -20.37 -20.13
C LYS A 58 10.20 -20.48 -20.88
N MET A 59 10.45 -19.54 -21.78
CA MET A 59 11.70 -19.45 -22.54
C MET A 59 12.61 -18.38 -21.94
N LYS A 60 13.89 -18.71 -21.73
CA LYS A 60 14.87 -17.73 -21.26
C LYS A 60 15.55 -17.05 -22.44
N LYS A 61 15.55 -15.73 -22.42
CA LYS A 61 16.26 -14.89 -23.40
C LYS A 61 17.77 -14.87 -23.07
N PRO A 62 18.67 -14.96 -24.06
CA PRO A 62 20.11 -14.85 -23.86
C PRO A 62 20.49 -13.41 -23.51
N GLU A 63 19.85 -12.44 -24.16
CA GLU A 63 20.04 -11.02 -23.91
C GLU A 63 18.83 -10.44 -23.18
N ALA A 64 19.05 -9.45 -22.32
CA ALA A 64 18.00 -8.70 -21.63
C ALA A 64 17.30 -7.70 -22.58
N VAL A 65 16.88 -8.19 -23.75
CA VAL A 65 16.25 -7.40 -24.80
C VAL A 65 14.73 -7.54 -24.73
N ARG A 66 14.04 -6.41 -24.85
CA ARG A 66 12.58 -6.37 -24.99
C ARG A 66 12.20 -6.92 -26.36
N TRP A 67 11.35 -7.93 -26.38
CA TRP A 67 10.84 -8.49 -27.64
C TRP A 67 9.55 -7.74 -27.95
N GLU A 68 9.53 -6.97 -29.05
CA GLU A 68 8.32 -6.30 -29.51
C GLU A 68 7.35 -7.30 -30.15
N LYS A 69 7.89 -8.35 -30.77
CA LYS A 69 7.16 -9.47 -31.34
C LYS A 69 7.80 -10.79 -30.92
N LEU A 70 6.97 -11.79 -30.65
CA LEU A 70 7.42 -13.14 -30.30
C LEU A 70 7.85 -13.92 -31.55
N GLU A 71 7.07 -13.78 -32.62
CA GLU A 71 7.27 -14.47 -33.89
C GLU A 71 7.65 -13.49 -35.00
N GLY A 72 8.53 -13.92 -35.90
CA GLY A 72 8.91 -13.10 -37.05
C GLY A 72 9.97 -13.75 -37.92
N GLN A 73 9.78 -13.65 -39.24
CA GLN A 73 10.71 -14.13 -40.24
C GLN A 73 11.64 -12.97 -40.65
N GLY A 74 12.86 -12.99 -40.11
CA GLY A 74 13.97 -12.21 -40.65
C GLY A 74 13.75 -10.70 -40.70
N ASP A 75 13.87 -10.04 -39.55
CA ASP A 75 14.58 -8.76 -39.54
C ASP A 75 15.49 -8.81 -38.32
N SER A 76 16.79 -8.89 -38.55
CA SER A 76 17.78 -8.77 -37.50
C SER A 76 17.49 -7.46 -36.75
N PRO A 77 17.17 -7.49 -35.45
CA PRO A 77 16.93 -6.26 -34.74
C PRO A 77 18.23 -5.46 -34.80
N LYS A 78 18.19 -4.24 -35.34
CA LYS A 78 19.21 -3.25 -35.07
C LYS A 78 19.26 -3.11 -33.55
N LEU A 79 20.25 -3.77 -32.94
CA LEU A 79 20.48 -3.79 -31.50
C LEU A 79 20.61 -2.34 -31.04
N LYS A 80 19.55 -1.79 -30.44
CA LYS A 80 19.73 -0.69 -29.48
C LYS A 80 20.21 -1.36 -28.20
N GLN A 81 21.53 -1.50 -28.11
CA GLN A 81 22.21 -1.96 -26.92
C GLN A 81 21.86 -1.00 -25.78
N PHE A 82 21.14 -1.49 -24.78
CA PHE A 82 20.75 -0.70 -23.62
C PHE A 82 21.97 -0.59 -22.70
N THR A 83 22.59 0.59 -22.65
CA THR A 83 23.48 0.95 -21.56
C THR A 83 22.65 1.08 -20.28
N PRO A 84 23.05 0.51 -19.13
CA PRO A 84 22.35 0.69 -17.87
C PRO A 84 22.73 2.05 -17.29
N ASP A 85 22.39 3.12 -18.00
CA ASP A 85 22.45 4.48 -17.48
C ASP A 85 21.18 5.18 -17.96
N THR A 86 20.11 4.97 -17.21
CA THR A 86 18.99 5.87 -17.02
C THR A 86 18.07 5.17 -16.03
N GLN A 87 18.00 5.77 -14.86
CA GLN A 87 17.03 5.52 -13.81
C GLN A 87 15.70 5.05 -14.42
N HIS A 88 15.20 3.91 -13.96
CA HIS A 88 13.85 3.43 -14.27
C HIS A 88 12.82 4.43 -13.72
N LEU A 89 12.64 5.56 -14.41
CA LEU A 89 11.53 6.48 -14.23
C LEU A 89 10.37 5.87 -15.01
N TYR A 90 9.60 5.08 -14.29
CA TYR A 90 8.28 4.62 -14.71
C TYR A 90 7.46 5.84 -15.18
N PRO A 91 6.75 5.77 -16.32
CA PRO A 91 5.82 6.82 -16.69
C PRO A 91 4.61 6.69 -15.77
N SER A 92 4.72 7.24 -14.55
CA SER A 92 3.56 7.38 -13.67
C SER A 92 2.60 8.32 -14.38
N SER A 93 1.38 7.85 -14.64
CA SER A 93 0.28 8.62 -15.23
C SER A 93 -0.25 9.71 -14.29
N SER A 94 0.57 10.23 -13.38
CA SER A 94 0.29 11.35 -12.51
C SER A 94 1.28 12.45 -12.81
N HIS A 95 0.85 13.50 -13.51
CA HIS A 95 1.65 14.71 -13.77
C HIS A 95 1.89 15.55 -12.50
N TYR A 96 1.64 14.96 -11.33
CA TYR A 96 1.65 15.58 -10.03
C TYR A 96 2.09 14.55 -8.99
N THR A 97 3.34 14.66 -8.55
CA THR A 97 3.84 13.95 -7.37
C THR A 97 3.33 14.72 -6.15
N ARG A 98 2.14 14.39 -5.65
CA ARG A 98 1.68 14.90 -4.36
C ARG A 98 2.64 14.33 -3.31
N ASN A 99 3.55 15.17 -2.81
CA ASN A 99 4.46 14.79 -1.72
C ASN A 99 3.62 14.59 -0.46
N TRP A 100 3.28 13.34 -0.15
CA TRP A 100 2.50 12.98 1.03
C TRP A 100 3.18 13.42 2.32
N ASP A 101 4.52 13.45 2.39
CA ASP A 101 5.25 13.99 3.54
C ASP A 101 5.02 15.50 3.74
N LYS A 102 4.99 16.28 2.65
CA LYS A 102 4.67 17.72 2.75
C LYS A 102 3.22 17.94 3.14
N LEU A 103 2.32 17.09 2.64
CA LEU A 103 0.89 17.15 2.95
C LEU A 103 0.62 16.80 4.41
N VAL A 104 1.34 15.84 5.00
CA VAL A 104 1.26 15.51 6.43
C VAL A 104 1.81 16.65 7.29
N VAL A 105 2.86 17.34 6.84
CA VAL A 105 3.40 18.52 7.52
C VAL A 105 2.46 19.72 7.39
N GLU A 106 1.90 19.98 6.21
CA GLU A 106 0.88 21.02 5.97
C GLU A 106 -0.39 20.72 6.78
N ILE A 107 -0.90 19.49 6.83
CA ILE A 107 -2.05 19.13 7.68
C ILE A 107 -1.73 19.35 9.15
N LYS A 108 -0.53 18.98 9.63
CA LYS A 108 -0.12 19.24 11.03
C LYS A 108 0.02 20.72 11.33
N GLU A 109 0.49 21.51 10.37
CA GLU A 109 0.63 22.96 10.51
C GLU A 109 -0.73 23.68 10.38
N GLU A 110 -1.63 23.20 9.52
CA GLU A 110 -3.01 23.64 9.41
C GLU A 110 -3.80 23.25 10.67
N GLU A 111 -3.70 22.03 11.22
CA GLU A 111 -4.30 21.70 12.54
C GLU A 111 -3.76 22.57 13.69
N LYS A 112 -2.56 23.13 13.54
CA LYS A 112 -1.95 24.03 14.53
C LYS A 112 -2.34 25.50 14.33
N ASN A 113 -2.73 25.89 13.11
CA ASN A 113 -2.97 27.27 12.70
C ASN A 113 -4.44 27.54 12.31
N GLU A 114 -5.26 26.49 12.13
CA GLU A 114 -6.71 26.60 12.20
C GLU A 114 -7.02 27.03 13.62
N LYS A 115 -7.52 28.25 13.71
CA LYS A 115 -7.93 28.89 14.94
C LYS A 115 -8.86 27.94 15.68
N LEU A 116 -8.33 27.28 16.70
CA LEU A 116 -9.10 26.60 17.72
C LEU A 116 -9.80 27.68 18.55
N GLU A 117 -10.75 28.39 17.95
CA GLU A 117 -11.66 29.26 18.68
C GLU A 117 -12.60 28.38 19.48
N GLY A 118 -12.51 28.53 20.80
CA GLY A 118 -13.34 27.81 21.77
C GLY A 118 -12.56 26.74 22.54
N ASP A 119 -13.16 25.56 22.66
CA ASP A 119 -12.81 24.54 23.65
C ASP A 119 -11.35 24.06 23.56
N ALA A 120 -10.76 24.02 22.37
CA ALA A 120 -9.40 23.50 22.21
C ALA A 120 -8.27 24.49 22.60
N ALA A 121 -8.50 25.80 22.52
CA ALA A 121 -7.59 26.79 23.12
C ALA A 121 -7.68 26.76 24.66
N LEU A 122 -8.89 26.56 25.21
CA LEU A 122 -9.10 26.37 26.65
C LEU A 122 -8.44 25.08 27.14
N ASN A 123 -8.57 23.98 26.40
CA ASN A 123 -7.88 22.72 26.71
C ASN A 123 -6.36 22.86 26.67
N LYS A 124 -5.79 23.61 25.72
CA LYS A 124 -4.35 23.92 25.72
C LYS A 124 -3.94 24.74 26.95
N LEU A 125 -4.75 25.73 27.34
CA LEU A 125 -4.52 26.50 28.56
C LEU A 125 -4.58 25.59 29.81
N PHE A 126 -5.54 24.68 29.89
CA PHE A 126 -5.63 23.72 31.00
C PHE A 126 -4.46 22.74 31.02
N GLN A 127 -4.00 22.26 29.86
CA GLN A 127 -2.80 21.43 29.76
C GLN A 127 -1.54 22.18 30.21
N GLN A 128 -1.44 23.46 29.89
CA GLN A 128 -0.33 24.29 30.34
C GLN A 128 -0.39 24.51 31.87
N ILE A 129 -1.55 24.86 32.43
CA ILE A 129 -1.75 25.00 33.88
C ILE A 129 -1.49 23.66 34.60
N TYR A 130 -1.87 22.53 34.01
CA TYR A 130 -1.55 21.22 34.56
C TYR A 130 -0.04 20.95 34.50
N SER A 131 0.63 21.26 33.39
CA SER A 131 2.06 21.00 33.23
C SER A 131 2.93 21.87 34.15
N ASP A 132 2.60 23.16 34.24
CA ASP A 132 3.31 24.16 35.07
C ASP A 132 2.82 24.16 36.53
N GLY A 133 1.68 23.54 36.83
CA GLY A 133 1.06 23.52 38.15
C GLY A 133 1.78 22.61 39.16
N THR A 134 1.79 23.04 40.42
CA THR A 134 2.23 22.23 41.56
C THR A 134 1.31 21.02 41.77
N ASP A 135 1.78 20.00 42.49
CA ASP A 135 1.01 18.76 42.73
C ASP A 135 -0.39 19.04 43.30
N GLU A 136 -0.51 20.05 44.17
CA GLU A 136 -1.79 20.50 44.72
C GLU A 136 -2.75 21.04 43.66
N VAL A 137 -2.26 21.78 42.67
CA VAL A 137 -3.08 22.31 41.54
C VAL A 137 -3.55 21.16 40.67
N LYS A 138 -2.67 20.22 40.33
CA LYS A 138 -3.02 19.00 39.57
C LYS A 138 -4.07 18.18 40.29
N ARG A 139 -3.94 18.05 41.61
CA ARG A 139 -4.87 17.32 42.46
C ARG A 139 -6.23 18.03 42.54
N ALA A 140 -6.23 19.36 42.62
CA ALA A 140 -7.45 20.16 42.62
C ALA A 140 -8.21 20.02 41.30
N MET A 141 -7.49 20.12 40.18
CA MET A 141 -8.04 19.99 38.83
C MET A 141 -8.64 18.60 38.62
N ASN A 142 -7.91 17.54 38.97
CA ASN A 142 -8.40 16.17 38.82
C ASN A 142 -9.63 15.91 39.70
N LYS A 143 -9.61 16.37 40.95
CA LYS A 143 -10.73 16.17 41.88
C LYS A 143 -11.97 16.96 41.43
N SER A 144 -11.82 18.23 41.05
CA SER A 144 -12.95 19.05 40.61
C SER A 144 -13.57 18.48 39.34
N PHE A 145 -12.74 18.09 38.36
CA PHE A 145 -13.21 17.54 37.10
C PHE A 145 -13.94 16.22 37.29
N MET A 146 -13.42 15.32 38.15
CA MET A 146 -14.07 14.05 38.46
C MET A 146 -15.37 14.23 39.26
N GLU A 147 -15.39 15.10 40.27
CA GLU A 147 -16.59 15.32 41.10
C GLU A 147 -17.69 16.08 40.36
N SER A 148 -17.32 17.00 39.47
CA SER A 148 -18.25 17.80 38.67
C SER A 148 -18.69 17.11 37.38
N GLY A 149 -18.33 15.85 37.13
CA GLY A 149 -18.69 15.13 35.91
C GLY A 149 -18.11 15.74 34.62
N GLY A 150 -16.99 16.45 34.72
CA GLY A 150 -16.27 17.04 33.58
C GLY A 150 -16.65 18.47 33.22
N THR A 151 -17.55 19.12 33.97
CA THR A 151 -18.05 20.46 33.59
C THR A 151 -17.37 21.64 34.32
N VAL A 152 -16.64 21.41 35.42
CA VAL A 152 -16.03 22.46 36.24
C VAL A 152 -14.57 22.12 36.58
N LEU A 153 -13.66 23.02 36.23
CA LEU A 153 -12.24 22.90 36.53
C LEU A 153 -11.80 23.99 37.51
N SER A 154 -11.32 23.59 38.68
CA SER A 154 -10.81 24.52 39.70
C SER A 154 -9.37 24.17 40.06
N THR A 155 -8.53 25.20 40.15
CA THR A 155 -7.09 25.09 40.43
C THR A 155 -6.76 25.27 41.92
N ASN A 156 -7.75 25.53 42.79
CA ASN A 156 -7.54 25.80 44.20
C ASN A 156 -7.85 24.59 45.10
N TRP A 157 -6.80 23.89 45.55
CA TRP A 157 -6.91 22.71 46.43
C TRP A 157 -7.59 22.98 47.78
N SER A 158 -7.41 24.18 48.34
CA SER A 158 -7.92 24.50 49.69
C SER A 158 -9.46 24.55 49.74
N ASP A 159 -10.11 24.87 48.61
CA ASP A 159 -11.57 24.95 48.49
C ASP A 159 -12.15 23.59 48.06
N VAL A 160 -11.63 23.00 46.97
CA VAL A 160 -12.12 21.71 46.43
C VAL A 160 -11.71 20.50 47.27
N GLY A 161 -10.70 20.64 48.12
CA GLY A 161 -10.30 19.61 49.08
C GLY A 161 -11.38 19.38 50.14
N LYS A 162 -12.07 20.46 50.55
CA LYS A 162 -13.04 20.46 51.65
C LYS A 162 -14.50 20.44 51.18
N ARG A 163 -14.79 21.03 50.02
CA ARG A 163 -16.13 21.08 49.42
C ARG A 163 -16.24 20.12 48.25
N LYS A 164 -17.44 19.56 48.04
CA LYS A 164 -17.76 18.83 46.81
C LYS A 164 -18.05 19.86 45.72
N VAL A 165 -17.46 19.69 44.56
CA VAL A 165 -17.73 20.56 43.41
C VAL A 165 -19.04 20.10 42.77
N GLU A 166 -20.05 20.98 42.76
CA GLU A 166 -21.36 20.68 42.18
C GLU A 166 -21.30 20.69 40.65
N VAL A 167 -22.09 19.82 40.04
CA VAL A 167 -22.18 19.71 38.59
C VAL A 167 -23.00 20.87 38.07
N ASN A 168 -22.36 21.79 37.35
CA ASN A 168 -23.04 22.81 36.56
C ASN A 168 -23.01 22.37 35.10
N PRO A 169 -24.08 21.75 34.58
CA PRO A 169 -24.16 21.43 33.17
C PRO A 169 -24.47 22.70 32.35
N PRO A 170 -24.08 22.76 31.07
CA PRO A 170 -24.45 23.84 30.15
C PRO A 170 -25.99 23.97 30.03
N ASP A 171 -26.50 25.19 29.80
CA ASP A 171 -27.93 25.56 29.83
C ASP A 171 -28.91 24.65 29.05
N ASP A 172 -28.42 23.84 28.11
CA ASP A 172 -29.22 22.97 27.23
C ASP A 172 -29.19 21.47 27.64
N VAL A 173 -28.64 21.14 28.81
CA VAL A 173 -28.50 19.73 29.26
C VAL A 173 -28.79 19.57 30.75
N GLU A 174 -29.86 18.85 31.11
CA GLU A 174 -30.15 18.53 32.51
C GLU A 174 -29.39 17.30 33.00
N TRP A 175 -28.66 17.45 34.11
CA TRP A 175 -27.95 16.34 34.74
C TRP A 175 -28.93 15.38 35.43
N LYS A 176 -29.11 14.19 34.87
CA LYS A 176 -29.93 13.13 35.48
C LYS A 176 -29.05 12.11 36.21
N LYS A 177 -29.17 12.05 37.54
CA LYS A 177 -28.67 10.91 38.33
C LYS A 177 -29.66 9.75 38.18
N PHE A 178 -29.18 8.61 37.70
CA PHE A 178 -29.88 7.32 37.83
C PHE A 178 -29.54 6.70 39.18
#